data_AF-A0A7Y2GHB6-F1
#
_entry.id   AF-A0A7Y2GHB6-F1
#
_cell.length_a   1.000
_cell.length_b   1.000
_cell.length_c   1.000
_cell.angle_alpha   90.00
_cell.angle_beta   90.00
_cell.angle_gamma   90.00
#
_symmetry.space_group_name_H-M   'P 1'
#
loop_
_entity.id
_entity.type
_entity.pdbx_description
1 polymer ?
#
loop_
_entity_poly.entity_id
_entity_poly.type
_entity_poly.pdbx_seq_one_letter_code
_entity_poly.pdbx_strand_id
1 'polypeptide(L)'
;MKRFNFAIALLVSVFIQSAFAQPSFTITKASVGGIKVGSTIGEIKRLIPGATFARFQGEGGDEIEAKLNGKTVMWFTAKAGDENYDAPVKDSVKILGIEVYDERYKTVNGIGPGTPLKVAELKYGKLKHIWIEGLTGDEVATFWKHPIGIDFKIAMPVTNPQESAGIYVNDVTNTAVYKEGARISSVSIPGYHGRSFLDDELKMVFADRAGVVEIGMTLKEAKDALAKEMVAEFKRTSGGDGVAYVSVHLLGNEILRLFAGEDDPESAINFDAKIEFIEAWSSEYRTKMGVRPGMKLSDAEKIYGKLQSIGKSEIEAREFVSFENHPVGVVFRVTSKDSEAGIYADGARKTNAFDPEAYVLSISVQGIPNTGPPTEKPTGKRQFIIRNGSDKFDIKIDVEECDGEYCEGAGLVQILRKGESLPFQTISMPSITLEIGKDSKPSVNLIELYGENNSGIVFDDFDFDGNIDLAIRNGNNGAYGGPSYDVYLFSASVYRFVKNAALTTLGSENLGLFRVDKNKRELITFTKSGCCWHQTTHYRVEYGRPYKVLVVTEDATGATEKVVVTTEKRVDGIWKKSVRTKDMN
;
A
#
# COMPACT_ATOMS: atom_id res chain seq x y z
N MET A 1 -25.34 85.19 28.05
CA MET A 1 -24.65 85.31 26.75
C MET A 1 -23.16 85.11 26.97
N LYS A 2 -22.52 84.24 26.15
CA LYS A 2 -21.08 83.96 26.00
C LYS A 2 -20.42 83.21 27.19
N ARG A 3 -20.09 81.90 27.09
CA ARG A 3 -19.02 81.21 26.30
C ARG A 3 -17.63 81.82 26.54
N PHE A 4 -16.51 81.09 26.65
CA PHE A 4 -16.10 79.71 26.93
C PHE A 4 -14.56 79.83 26.89
N ASN A 5 -13.82 79.16 27.78
CA ASN A 5 -12.47 78.62 27.53
C ASN A 5 -11.86 78.13 28.84
N PHE A 6 -11.72 76.82 29.00
CA PHE A 6 -10.60 76.23 29.74
C PHE A 6 -10.36 74.83 29.19
N ALA A 7 -9.15 74.61 28.71
CA ALA A 7 -8.61 73.31 28.36
C ALA A 7 -8.21 72.58 29.65
N ILE A 8 -8.64 71.33 29.80
CA ILE A 8 -8.09 70.39 30.78
C ILE A 8 -7.83 69.08 30.05
N ALA A 9 -6.56 68.69 30.01
CA ALA A 9 -6.10 67.40 29.50
C ALA A 9 -6.54 66.28 30.46
N LEU A 10 -7.28 65.30 29.94
CA LEU A 10 -7.66 64.09 30.68
C LEU A 10 -6.60 63.01 30.41
N LEU A 11 -5.81 62.66 31.44
CA LEU A 11 -5.06 61.41 31.47
C LEU A 11 -6.06 60.27 31.74
N VAL A 12 -6.28 59.40 30.75
CA VAL A 12 -7.03 58.15 30.92
C VAL A 12 -6.02 57.03 31.15
N SER A 13 -5.91 56.60 32.40
CA SER A 13 -5.22 55.37 32.80
C SER A 13 -6.07 54.18 32.35
N VAL A 14 -5.69 53.55 31.23
CA VAL A 14 -6.29 52.29 30.80
C VAL A 14 -5.73 51.17 31.67
N PHE A 15 -6.52 50.69 32.64
CA PHE A 15 -6.30 49.39 33.25
C PHE A 15 -6.59 48.32 32.19
N ILE A 16 -5.53 47.76 31.59
CA ILE A 16 -5.64 46.51 30.84
C ILE A 16 -5.78 45.40 31.89
N GLN A 17 -7.02 45.02 32.21
CA GLN A 17 -7.28 43.70 32.76
C GLN A 17 -6.89 42.69 31.67
N SER A 18 -5.74 42.04 31.83
CA SER A 18 -5.43 40.83 31.10
C SER A 18 -6.49 39.80 31.45
N ALA A 19 -7.44 39.61 30.55
CA ALA A 19 -8.33 38.46 30.58
C ALA A 19 -7.44 37.23 30.38
N PHE A 20 -6.99 36.62 31.47
CA PHE A 20 -6.54 35.23 31.44
C PHE A 20 -7.74 34.42 30.96
N ALA A 21 -7.74 34.04 29.68
CA ALA A 21 -8.70 33.10 29.15
C ALA A 21 -8.72 31.88 30.08
N GLN A 22 -9.90 31.49 30.56
CA GLN A 22 -10.03 30.27 31.35
C GLN A 22 -9.36 29.13 30.58
N PRO A 23 -8.58 28.26 31.28
CA PRO A 23 -7.96 27.14 30.61
C PRO A 23 -9.04 26.31 29.92
N SER A 24 -8.92 26.17 28.60
CA SER A 24 -9.78 25.25 27.87
C SER A 24 -9.48 23.83 28.39
N PHE A 25 -10.52 23.11 28.79
CA PHE A 25 -10.39 21.69 29.18
C PHE A 25 -10.78 20.78 28.01
N THR A 26 -10.54 21.25 26.79
CA THR A 26 -10.91 20.52 25.58
C THR A 26 -9.74 19.69 25.08
N ILE A 27 -10.01 18.43 24.79
CA ILE A 27 -9.09 17.51 24.12
C ILE A 27 -9.40 17.51 22.63
N THR A 28 -8.38 17.76 21.83
CA THR A 28 -8.40 17.63 20.37
C THR A 28 -7.22 16.76 19.94
N LYS A 29 -7.19 16.29 18.70
CA LYS A 29 -6.06 15.51 18.17
C LYS A 29 -4.69 16.21 18.25
N ALA A 30 -4.67 17.53 18.42
CA ALA A 30 -3.44 18.32 18.46
C ALA A 30 -3.15 18.99 19.82
N SER A 31 -4.11 18.98 20.75
CA SER A 31 -3.95 19.67 22.03
C SER A 31 -4.79 19.09 23.17
N VAL A 32 -4.24 19.20 24.38
CA VAL A 32 -4.97 19.02 25.63
C VAL A 32 -5.06 20.38 26.30
N GLY A 33 -6.21 21.01 26.17
CA GLY A 33 -6.42 22.40 26.53
C GLY A 33 -5.47 23.33 25.76
N GLY A 34 -4.71 24.13 26.51
CA GLY A 34 -3.71 25.03 25.94
C GLY A 34 -2.40 24.37 25.51
N ILE A 35 -2.16 23.10 25.87
CA ILE A 35 -0.91 22.40 25.61
C ILE A 35 -0.99 21.70 24.26
N LYS A 36 -0.04 22.00 23.36
CA LYS A 36 0.00 21.43 22.01
C LYS A 36 1.15 20.44 21.89
N VAL A 37 0.99 19.45 21.02
CA VAL A 37 2.13 18.64 20.57
C VAL A 37 3.21 19.57 20.00
N GLY A 38 4.47 19.35 20.38
CA GLY A 38 5.61 20.21 20.06
C GLY A 38 5.86 21.35 21.04
N SER A 39 4.98 21.60 22.01
CA SER A 39 5.23 22.57 23.08
C SER A 39 6.47 22.22 23.89
N THR A 40 7.14 23.25 24.40
CA THR A 40 8.29 23.04 25.27
C THR A 40 7.85 22.80 26.72
N ILE A 41 8.66 22.10 27.51
CA ILE A 41 8.37 21.88 28.93
C ILE A 41 8.25 23.22 29.69
N GLY A 42 9.03 24.24 29.30
CA GLY A 42 8.91 25.60 29.85
C GLY A 42 7.58 26.30 29.49
N GLU A 43 7.00 26.01 28.32
CA GLU A 43 5.63 26.46 27.99
C GLU A 43 4.58 25.75 28.84
N ILE A 44 4.73 24.43 29.03
CA ILE A 44 3.78 23.62 29.78
C ILE A 44 3.76 24.00 31.27
N LYS A 45 4.93 24.24 31.87
CA LYS A 45 5.05 24.73 33.26
C LYS A 45 4.26 26.03 33.50
N ARG A 46 4.16 26.90 32.48
CA ARG A 46 3.37 28.14 32.55
C ARG A 46 1.87 27.90 32.40
N LEU A 47 1.48 26.86 31.66
CA LEU A 47 0.08 26.48 31.43
C LEU A 47 -0.54 25.68 32.58
N ILE A 48 0.29 24.95 33.35
CA ILE A 48 -0.14 24.21 34.54
C ILE A 48 0.65 24.72 35.77
N PRO A 49 0.37 25.94 36.25
CA PRO A 49 1.08 26.49 37.39
C PRO A 49 0.86 25.63 38.64
N GLY A 50 1.95 25.39 39.38
CA GLY A 50 1.93 24.57 40.60
C GLY A 50 2.10 23.06 40.35
N ALA A 51 2.20 22.61 39.10
CA ALA A 51 2.55 21.22 38.82
C ALA A 51 4.05 20.96 39.01
N THR A 52 4.38 19.79 39.55
CA THR A 52 5.75 19.24 39.60
C THR A 52 5.97 18.30 38.43
N PHE A 53 7.17 18.30 37.86
CA PHE A 53 7.52 17.48 36.69
C PHE A 53 8.65 16.52 37.06
N ALA A 54 8.44 15.23 36.82
CA ALA A 54 9.44 14.18 37.03
C ALA A 54 9.73 13.47 35.72
N ARG A 55 10.99 13.13 35.47
CA ARG A 55 11.45 12.45 34.25
C ARG A 55 11.60 10.96 34.53
N PHE A 56 11.26 10.14 33.56
CA PHE A 56 11.40 8.69 33.54
C PHE A 56 11.98 8.26 32.20
N GLN A 57 12.72 7.16 32.22
CA GLN A 57 13.20 6.51 31.00
C GLN A 57 12.09 5.62 30.44
N GLY A 58 11.62 5.92 29.22
CA GLY A 58 10.70 5.06 28.46
C GLY A 58 11.40 4.32 27.33
N GLU A 59 10.80 3.23 26.84
CA GLU A 59 11.36 2.36 25.78
C GLU A 59 11.59 3.05 24.42
N GLY A 60 11.13 4.29 24.28
CA GLY A 60 11.31 5.07 23.06
C GLY A 60 11.29 6.53 23.38
N GLY A 61 11.95 7.02 24.44
CA GLY A 61 12.03 8.44 24.75
C GLY A 61 11.99 8.78 26.23
N ASP A 62 12.00 10.07 26.53
CA ASP A 62 11.74 10.58 27.87
C ASP A 62 10.24 10.58 28.15
N GLU A 63 9.84 9.96 29.24
CA GLU A 63 8.49 10.10 29.80
C GLU A 63 8.53 11.12 30.94
N ILE A 64 7.60 12.07 30.95
CA ILE A 64 7.59 13.19 31.88
C ILE A 64 6.23 13.23 32.57
N GLU A 65 6.22 12.91 33.86
CA GLU A 65 5.04 12.94 34.68
C GLU A 65 4.81 14.34 35.24
N ALA A 66 3.62 14.90 35.05
CA ALA A 66 3.17 16.10 35.73
C ALA A 66 2.18 15.76 36.84
N LYS A 67 2.52 16.16 38.08
CA LYS A 67 1.65 16.05 39.25
C LYS A 67 1.15 17.41 39.71
N LEU A 68 -0.13 17.50 40.02
CA LEU A 68 -0.73 18.64 40.69
C LEU A 68 -1.32 18.15 42.02
N ASN A 69 -0.96 18.80 43.14
CA ASN A 69 -1.37 18.40 44.48
C ASN A 69 -1.06 16.91 44.80
N GLY A 70 0.08 16.41 44.32
CA GLY A 70 0.50 15.01 44.51
C GLY A 70 -0.20 13.98 43.61
N LYS A 71 -1.21 14.38 42.82
CA LYS A 71 -1.89 13.50 41.87
C LYS A 71 -1.35 13.72 40.46
N THR A 72 -1.09 12.63 39.75
CA THR A 72 -0.73 12.65 38.33
C THR A 72 -1.89 13.19 37.51
N VAL A 73 -1.64 14.27 36.79
CA VAL A 73 -2.64 14.92 35.93
C VAL A 73 -2.37 14.70 34.45
N MET A 74 -1.10 14.63 34.07
CA MET A 74 -0.68 14.36 32.71
C MET A 74 0.65 13.61 32.68
N TRP A 75 0.85 12.83 31.64
CA TRP A 75 2.14 12.34 31.18
C TRP A 75 2.47 12.97 29.83
N PHE A 76 3.74 13.24 29.61
CA PHE A 76 4.24 13.72 28.33
C PHE A 76 5.33 12.80 27.83
N THR A 77 5.30 12.49 26.55
CA THR A 77 6.43 11.83 25.90
C THR A 77 7.26 12.87 25.20
N ALA A 78 8.59 12.76 25.23
CA ALA A 78 9.51 13.65 24.53
C ALA A 78 10.68 12.88 23.91
N LYS A 79 11.34 13.47 22.90
CA LYS A 79 12.54 12.88 22.30
C LYS A 79 13.63 12.80 23.35
N ALA A 80 14.28 11.63 23.48
CA ALA A 80 15.41 11.43 24.37
C ALA A 80 16.48 12.50 24.10
N GLY A 81 16.73 13.36 25.09
CA GLY A 81 17.64 14.51 24.94
C GLY A 81 18.93 14.41 25.75
N ASP A 82 19.02 13.46 26.68
CA ASP A 82 20.17 13.29 27.59
C ASP A 82 20.15 11.87 28.18
N GLU A 83 21.29 11.19 28.27
CA GLU A 83 21.37 9.84 28.87
C GLU A 83 21.31 9.89 30.41
N ASN A 84 21.49 11.07 31.02
CA ASN A 84 21.33 11.25 32.45
C ASN A 84 19.87 11.53 32.83
N TYR A 85 19.15 10.48 33.26
CA TYR A 85 17.75 10.55 33.66
C TYR A 85 17.52 11.17 35.05
N ASP A 86 18.57 11.31 35.87
CA ASP A 86 18.50 11.99 37.17
C ASP A 86 18.56 13.52 37.05
N ALA A 87 18.92 14.04 35.86
CA ALA A 87 18.96 15.47 35.60
C ALA A 87 17.53 16.05 35.44
N PRO A 88 17.26 17.28 35.95
CA PRO A 88 15.99 17.95 35.73
C PRO A 88 15.64 18.08 34.25
N VAL A 89 14.36 17.92 33.92
CA VAL A 89 13.86 18.12 32.54
C VAL A 89 14.15 19.55 32.08
N LYS A 90 14.94 19.68 31.00
CA LYS A 90 15.29 20.97 30.41
C LYS A 90 14.03 21.63 29.84
N ASP A 91 13.87 22.93 30.10
CA ASP A 91 12.69 23.68 29.63
C ASP A 91 12.55 23.73 28.11
N SER A 92 13.66 23.54 27.37
CA SER A 92 13.68 23.50 25.90
C SER A 92 13.19 22.19 25.30
N VAL A 93 13.01 21.13 26.09
CA VAL A 93 12.54 19.83 25.61
C VAL A 93 11.15 20.01 25.03
N LYS A 94 10.99 19.58 23.77
CA LYS A 94 9.69 19.57 23.10
C LYS A 94 8.99 18.26 23.40
N ILE A 95 7.75 18.38 23.86
CA ILE A 95 6.88 17.22 23.98
C ILE A 95 6.47 16.76 22.60
N LEU A 96 6.39 15.46 22.50
CA LEU A 96 5.94 14.75 21.34
C LEU A 96 4.51 14.30 21.55
N GLY A 97 4.06 14.02 22.78
CA GLY A 97 2.72 13.49 23.07
C GLY A 97 2.22 13.84 24.46
N ILE A 98 0.92 13.65 24.67
CA ILE A 98 0.24 14.01 25.91
C ILE A 98 -0.74 12.90 26.26
N GLU A 99 -0.67 12.39 27.48
CA GLU A 99 -1.70 11.57 28.09
C GLU A 99 -2.28 12.32 29.28
N VAL A 100 -3.59 12.49 29.32
CA VAL A 100 -4.29 13.23 30.38
C VAL A 100 -5.15 12.31 31.23
N TYR A 101 -4.97 12.44 32.55
CA TYR A 101 -5.68 11.69 33.59
C TYR A 101 -6.66 12.57 34.35
N ASP A 102 -6.58 13.89 34.18
CA ASP A 102 -7.45 14.86 34.85
C ASP A 102 -8.86 14.85 34.23
N GLU A 103 -9.84 14.49 35.04
CA GLU A 103 -11.24 14.30 34.65
C GLU A 103 -11.92 15.57 34.13
N ARG A 104 -11.34 16.75 34.37
CA ARG A 104 -11.85 18.00 33.81
C ARG A 104 -11.73 18.03 32.29
N TYR A 105 -10.72 17.36 31.73
CA TYR A 105 -10.48 17.36 30.29
C TYR A 105 -11.44 16.42 29.56
N LYS A 106 -12.08 16.94 28.51
CA LYS A 106 -13.03 16.20 27.66
C LYS A 106 -12.78 16.47 26.20
N THR A 107 -13.00 15.48 25.34
CA THR A 107 -13.10 15.67 23.89
C THR A 107 -14.26 16.61 23.55
N VAL A 108 -14.31 17.06 22.30
CA VAL A 108 -15.44 17.84 21.76
C VAL A 108 -16.81 17.15 21.93
N ASN A 109 -16.83 15.83 22.08
CA ASN A 109 -18.05 15.05 22.31
C ASN A 109 -18.34 14.77 23.80
N GLY A 110 -17.56 15.38 24.70
CA GLY A 110 -17.76 15.28 26.15
C GLY A 110 -17.20 14.01 26.78
N ILE A 111 -16.33 13.27 26.10
CA ILE A 111 -15.72 12.02 26.60
C ILE A 111 -14.31 12.33 27.11
N GLY A 112 -13.93 11.77 28.25
CA GLY A 112 -12.57 11.89 28.79
C GLY A 112 -12.35 11.08 30.06
N PRO A 113 -11.28 11.32 30.83
CA PRO A 113 -11.01 10.53 32.03
C PRO A 113 -12.21 10.52 32.99
N GLY A 114 -12.47 9.35 33.58
CA GLY A 114 -13.62 9.07 34.46
C GLY A 114 -14.93 8.75 33.75
N THR A 115 -15.02 8.93 32.42
CA THR A 115 -16.29 8.72 31.68
C THR A 115 -16.62 7.23 31.59
N PRO A 116 -17.85 6.79 31.95
CA PRO A 116 -18.25 5.39 31.77
C PRO A 116 -18.21 4.95 30.31
N LEU A 117 -17.76 3.72 30.05
CA LEU A 117 -17.64 3.20 28.69
C LEU A 117 -18.99 3.16 27.95
N LYS A 118 -20.07 2.88 28.68
CA LYS A 118 -21.44 2.93 28.16
C LYS A 118 -21.84 4.33 27.65
N VAL A 119 -21.30 5.40 28.24
CA VAL A 119 -21.53 6.77 27.78
C VAL A 119 -20.69 7.06 26.54
N ALA A 120 -19.44 6.56 26.50
CA ALA A 120 -18.60 6.64 25.31
C ALA A 120 -19.24 5.92 24.11
N GLU A 121 -19.85 4.74 24.31
CA GLU A 121 -20.57 4.02 23.24
C GLU A 121 -21.72 4.84 22.64
N LEU A 122 -22.43 5.61 23.45
CA LEU A 122 -23.53 6.45 22.97
C LEU A 122 -23.05 7.61 22.08
N LYS A 123 -21.81 8.05 22.26
CA LYS A 123 -21.22 9.17 21.51
C LYS A 123 -20.43 8.70 20.28
N TYR A 124 -19.63 7.66 20.44
CA TYR A 124 -18.72 7.16 19.41
C TYR A 124 -19.19 5.84 18.78
N GLY A 125 -20.43 5.41 19.02
CA GLY A 125 -20.93 4.12 18.54
C GLY A 125 -20.43 2.96 19.39
N LYS A 126 -20.93 1.76 19.10
CA LYS A 126 -20.60 0.58 19.90
C LYS A 126 -19.09 0.36 20.02
N LEU A 127 -18.67 -0.23 21.15
CA LEU A 127 -17.30 -0.70 21.32
C LEU A 127 -16.98 -1.66 20.16
N LYS A 128 -15.89 -1.39 19.45
CA LYS A 128 -15.41 -2.20 18.33
C LYS A 128 -14.48 -3.29 18.87
N HIS A 129 -13.46 -2.90 19.63
CA HIS A 129 -12.54 -3.81 20.29
C HIS A 129 -11.83 -3.14 21.48
N ILE A 130 -11.38 -3.97 22.41
CA ILE A 130 -10.47 -3.67 23.52
C ILE A 130 -9.28 -4.60 23.37
N TRP A 131 -8.08 -4.05 23.37
CA TRP A 131 -6.86 -4.86 23.37
C TRP A 131 -5.99 -4.50 24.56
N ILE A 132 -5.20 -5.47 24.99
CA ILE A 132 -4.16 -5.27 25.99
C ILE A 132 -2.91 -4.81 25.26
N GLU A 133 -2.40 -3.65 25.64
CA GLU A 133 -1.13 -3.12 25.16
C GLU A 133 0.00 -3.98 25.73
N GLY A 134 0.70 -4.70 24.86
CA GLY A 134 1.61 -5.79 25.27
C GLY A 134 2.79 -5.39 26.16
N LEU A 135 3.16 -4.10 26.20
CA LEU A 135 4.29 -3.60 27.00
C LEU A 135 3.86 -3.07 28.37
N THR A 136 2.68 -2.46 28.47
CA THR A 136 2.16 -1.85 29.71
C THR A 136 1.13 -2.69 30.42
N GLY A 137 0.47 -3.61 29.70
CA GLY A 137 -0.73 -4.28 30.16
C GLY A 137 -1.97 -3.37 30.18
N ASP A 138 -1.87 -2.14 29.66
CA ASP A 138 -2.99 -1.21 29.62
C ASP A 138 -4.06 -1.70 28.64
N GLU A 139 -5.33 -1.55 29.01
CA GLU A 139 -6.45 -1.84 28.12
C GLU A 139 -6.83 -0.60 27.34
N VAL A 140 -6.86 -0.70 26.01
CA VAL A 140 -7.22 0.41 25.11
C VAL A 140 -8.51 0.05 24.38
N ALA A 141 -9.45 0.99 24.31
CA ALA A 141 -10.76 0.81 23.68
C ALA A 141 -10.90 1.63 22.39
N THR A 142 -11.44 0.98 21.35
CA THR A 142 -11.88 1.64 20.12
C THR A 142 -13.39 1.49 19.91
N PHE A 143 -13.98 2.47 19.25
CA PHE A 143 -15.42 2.53 18.95
C PHE A 143 -15.67 2.57 17.44
N TRP A 144 -16.88 2.25 16.98
CA TRP A 144 -17.20 2.27 15.55
C TRP A 144 -17.09 3.65 14.88
N LYS A 145 -17.21 4.73 15.64
CA LYS A 145 -17.00 6.12 15.21
C LYS A 145 -15.88 6.74 16.05
N HIS A 146 -14.80 5.98 16.25
CA HIS A 146 -13.66 6.39 17.07
C HIS A 146 -13.09 7.75 16.60
N PRO A 147 -12.79 8.68 17.52
CA PRO A 147 -12.18 9.94 17.13
C PRO A 147 -10.72 9.73 16.68
N ILE A 148 -10.39 10.21 15.48
CA ILE A 148 -9.03 10.10 14.93
C ILE A 148 -8.04 10.91 15.79
N GLY A 149 -6.88 10.31 16.06
CA GLY A 149 -5.78 10.95 16.81
C GLY A 149 -6.03 11.08 18.31
N ILE A 150 -6.98 10.31 18.86
CA ILE A 150 -7.30 10.27 20.29
C ILE A 150 -7.44 8.81 20.71
N ASP A 151 -6.81 8.45 21.81
CA ASP A 151 -6.87 7.10 22.36
C ASP A 151 -7.55 7.12 23.72
N PHE A 152 -8.25 6.02 23.99
CA PHE A 152 -8.98 5.81 25.22
C PHE A 152 -8.43 4.60 25.94
N LYS A 153 -7.58 4.83 26.94
CA LYS A 153 -7.29 3.76 27.90
C LYS A 153 -8.48 3.58 28.81
N ILE A 154 -8.72 2.35 29.21
CA ILE A 154 -9.82 1.97 30.07
C ILE A 154 -9.29 1.25 31.30
N ALA A 155 -10.04 1.36 32.39
CA ALA A 155 -9.81 0.58 33.58
C ALA A 155 -11.11 0.38 34.34
N MET A 156 -11.10 -0.59 35.24
CA MET A 156 -12.08 -0.64 36.31
C MET A 156 -11.86 0.53 37.29
N PRO A 157 -12.91 1.01 38.00
CA PRO A 157 -12.77 2.04 39.00
C PRO A 157 -11.71 1.68 40.06
N VAL A 158 -11.12 2.69 40.70
CA VAL A 158 -10.00 2.56 41.68
C VAL A 158 -10.27 1.57 42.83
N THR A 159 -11.53 1.19 43.06
CA THR A 159 -11.89 0.11 43.99
C THR A 159 -11.38 -1.27 43.57
N ASN A 160 -11.05 -1.50 42.29
CA ASN A 160 -10.45 -2.73 41.80
C ASN A 160 -9.46 -2.49 40.63
N PRO A 161 -8.32 -1.84 40.88
CA PRO A 161 -7.44 -1.32 39.83
C PRO A 161 -6.60 -2.41 39.12
N GLN A 162 -6.54 -3.63 39.69
CA GLN A 162 -5.85 -4.78 39.11
C GLN A 162 -6.77 -5.63 38.22
N GLU A 163 -8.05 -5.29 38.15
CA GLU A 163 -9.03 -6.03 37.37
C GLU A 163 -9.15 -5.45 35.96
N SER A 164 -8.98 -6.30 34.95
CA SER A 164 -9.26 -5.98 33.56
C SER A 164 -10.71 -5.50 33.38
N ALA A 165 -10.89 -4.37 32.71
CA ALA A 165 -12.15 -3.82 32.25
C ALA A 165 -12.75 -4.66 31.11
N GLY A 166 -11.93 -5.25 30.25
CA GLY A 166 -12.31 -6.21 29.23
C GLY A 166 -12.64 -7.60 29.79
N ILE A 167 -13.49 -8.33 29.07
CA ILE A 167 -13.76 -9.75 29.32
C ILE A 167 -13.04 -10.57 28.26
N TYR A 168 -11.92 -11.19 28.64
CA TYR A 168 -11.10 -12.02 27.77
C TYR A 168 -11.45 -13.50 27.94
N VAL A 169 -11.55 -14.22 26.83
CA VAL A 169 -11.87 -15.66 26.81
C VAL A 169 -10.77 -16.38 26.02
N ASN A 170 -10.28 -17.52 26.50
CA ASN A 170 -9.30 -18.39 25.84
C ASN A 170 -7.96 -17.72 25.46
N ASP A 171 -7.35 -16.94 26.36
CA ASP A 171 -6.04 -16.30 26.19
C ASP A 171 -5.92 -15.36 24.97
N VAL A 172 -7.06 -14.87 24.46
CA VAL A 172 -7.07 -13.84 23.40
C VAL A 172 -6.84 -12.48 24.05
N THR A 173 -5.89 -11.68 23.52
CA THR A 173 -5.56 -10.33 24.01
C THR A 173 -6.49 -9.24 23.47
N ASN A 174 -7.61 -9.63 22.86
CA ASN A 174 -8.60 -8.75 22.26
C ASN A 174 -10.02 -9.21 22.60
N THR A 175 -10.91 -8.29 22.93
CA THR A 175 -12.33 -8.53 23.21
C THR A 175 -13.21 -7.37 22.78
N ALA A 176 -14.47 -7.62 22.46
CA ALA A 176 -15.48 -6.58 22.23
C ALA A 176 -16.47 -6.45 23.42
N VAL A 177 -16.15 -7.08 24.54
CA VAL A 177 -17.01 -7.16 25.73
C VAL A 177 -16.27 -6.61 26.94
N TYR A 178 -16.97 -5.81 27.75
CA TYR A 178 -16.40 -5.16 28.93
C TYR A 178 -17.30 -5.36 30.16
N LYS A 179 -16.68 -5.28 31.34
CA LYS A 179 -17.34 -5.41 32.64
C LYS A 179 -18.14 -4.16 32.98
N GLU A 180 -19.22 -4.36 33.72
CA GLU A 180 -20.02 -3.25 34.22
C GLU A 180 -19.17 -2.37 35.15
N GLY A 181 -19.21 -1.04 34.91
CA GLY A 181 -18.42 -0.08 35.67
C GLY A 181 -17.11 0.36 35.00
N ALA A 182 -16.69 -0.28 33.90
CA ALA A 182 -15.54 0.15 33.11
C ALA A 182 -15.65 1.62 32.67
N ARG A 183 -14.52 2.33 32.75
CA ARG A 183 -14.41 3.77 32.47
C ARG A 183 -13.17 4.07 31.65
N ILE A 184 -13.21 5.19 30.95
CA ILE A 184 -12.02 5.83 30.37
C ILE A 184 -11.10 6.24 31.53
N SER A 185 -9.92 5.66 31.63
CA SER A 185 -8.94 5.93 32.69
C SER A 185 -8.07 7.14 32.35
N SER A 186 -7.64 7.22 31.08
CA SER A 186 -6.90 8.34 30.52
C SER A 186 -7.28 8.55 29.06
N VAL A 187 -6.93 9.72 28.55
CA VAL A 187 -7.02 10.04 27.12
C VAL A 187 -5.65 10.46 26.65
N SER A 188 -5.15 9.85 25.59
CA SER A 188 -3.88 10.25 24.98
C SER A 188 -4.09 10.87 23.61
N ILE A 189 -3.22 11.82 23.28
CA ILE A 189 -3.05 12.38 21.94
C ILE A 189 -1.58 12.23 21.53
N PRO A 190 -1.31 11.86 20.27
CA PRO A 190 -0.09 11.15 19.87
C PRO A 190 1.22 11.86 20.17
N GLY A 191 2.22 11.03 20.52
CA GLY A 191 3.65 11.37 20.59
C GLY A 191 4.62 10.33 21.15
N TYR A 192 5.72 10.12 20.42
CA TYR A 192 6.91 9.26 20.57
C TYR A 192 6.81 7.85 21.15
N HIS A 193 5.68 7.42 21.68
CA HIS A 193 5.36 5.99 21.72
C HIS A 193 4.34 5.69 20.63
N GLY A 194 4.70 4.80 19.72
CA GLY A 194 3.81 4.16 18.75
C GLY A 194 2.72 3.37 19.47
N ARG A 195 1.76 4.09 20.04
CA ARG A 195 0.62 3.53 20.76
C ARG A 195 -0.60 4.11 20.06
N SER A 196 -1.14 3.33 19.11
CA SER A 196 -2.54 3.42 18.63
C SER A 196 -3.05 4.59 17.75
N PHE A 197 -2.25 5.51 17.24
CA PHE A 197 -2.86 6.72 16.63
C PHE A 197 -3.17 6.77 15.14
N LEU A 198 -3.95 5.83 14.61
CA LEU A 198 -4.57 5.95 13.29
C LEU A 198 -5.76 4.97 13.30
N ASP A 199 -6.92 5.40 12.80
CA ASP A 199 -8.05 4.49 12.50
C ASP A 199 -7.50 3.21 11.85
N ASP A 200 -8.16 2.06 12.03
CA ASP A 200 -7.71 0.80 11.43
C ASP A 200 -7.33 1.01 9.95
N GLU A 201 -8.08 1.85 9.23
CA GLU A 201 -7.83 2.25 7.84
C GLU A 201 -6.59 3.12 7.60
N LEU A 202 -6.24 4.00 8.54
CA LEU A 202 -5.09 4.89 8.43
C LEU A 202 -3.75 4.14 8.62
N LYS A 203 -3.77 2.98 9.28
CA LYS A 203 -2.64 2.04 9.36
C LYS A 203 -2.71 0.96 8.29
N MET A 204 -3.72 0.96 7.44
CA MET A 204 -3.85 -0.07 6.42
C MET A 204 -3.01 0.26 5.20
N VAL A 205 -2.35 -0.77 4.69
CA VAL A 205 -1.79 -0.79 3.34
C VAL A 205 -2.80 -1.50 2.44
N PHE A 206 -3.27 -0.78 1.42
CA PHE A 206 -4.14 -1.27 0.35
C PHE A 206 -3.33 -1.35 -0.95
N ALA A 207 -3.95 -1.75 -2.06
CA ALA A 207 -3.26 -1.82 -3.35
C ALA A 207 -2.78 -0.44 -3.87
N ASP A 208 -3.41 0.64 -3.43
CA ASP A 208 -3.24 2.00 -3.98
C ASP A 208 -2.77 3.03 -2.95
N ARG A 209 -2.68 2.67 -1.67
CA ARG A 209 -2.36 3.61 -0.59
C ARG A 209 -1.80 2.96 0.65
N ALA A 210 -1.09 3.76 1.44
CA ALA A 210 -0.75 3.47 2.83
C ALA A 210 -1.35 4.56 3.73
N GLY A 211 -2.39 4.19 4.47
CA GLY A 211 -3.17 5.15 5.24
C GLY A 211 -3.85 6.21 4.37
N VAL A 212 -3.57 7.49 4.67
CA VAL A 212 -4.06 8.64 3.89
C VAL A 212 -3.17 9.01 2.69
N VAL A 213 -2.02 8.38 2.53
CA VAL A 213 -1.11 8.67 1.42
C VAL A 213 -1.42 7.71 0.30
N GLU A 214 -1.91 8.25 -0.82
CA GLU A 214 -2.34 7.47 -1.99
C GLU A 214 -1.38 7.69 -3.16
N ILE A 215 -1.25 6.68 -4.01
CA ILE A 215 -0.62 6.81 -5.31
C ILE A 215 -1.33 7.92 -6.10
N GLY A 216 -0.54 8.73 -6.82
CA GLY A 216 -1.02 9.80 -7.67
C GLY A 216 -1.25 11.13 -6.95
N MET A 217 -1.31 11.15 -5.61
CA MET A 217 -1.28 12.39 -4.84
C MET A 217 0.03 13.13 -5.11
N THR A 218 -0.04 14.46 -5.17
CA THR A 218 1.17 15.27 -5.04
C THR A 218 1.76 15.10 -3.64
N LEU A 219 3.08 15.24 -3.50
CA LEU A 219 3.74 15.24 -2.21
C LEU A 219 3.17 16.31 -1.25
N LYS A 220 2.66 17.42 -1.80
CA LYS A 220 1.94 18.46 -1.07
C LYS A 220 0.60 17.95 -0.55
N GLU A 221 -0.21 17.31 -1.38
CA GLU A 221 -1.50 16.74 -0.96
C GLU A 221 -1.30 15.66 0.11
N ALA A 222 -0.30 14.79 -0.06
CA ALA A 222 0.06 13.80 0.95
C ALA A 222 0.48 14.46 2.28
N LYS A 223 1.27 15.54 2.22
CA LYS A 223 1.66 16.31 3.40
C LYS A 223 0.46 16.97 4.07
N ASP A 224 -0.45 17.56 3.31
CA ASP A 224 -1.66 18.21 3.83
C ASP A 224 -2.65 17.17 4.41
N ALA A 225 -2.76 16.00 3.79
CA ALA A 225 -3.57 14.89 4.28
C ALA A 225 -3.00 14.32 5.59
N LEU A 226 -1.69 14.05 5.62
CA LEU A 226 -1.03 13.62 6.84
C LEU A 226 -1.08 14.68 7.93
N ALA A 227 -0.92 15.97 7.61
CA ALA A 227 -1.01 17.06 8.58
C ALA A 227 -2.39 17.17 9.25
N LYS A 228 -3.45 16.66 8.62
CA LYS A 228 -4.75 16.52 9.29
C LYS A 228 -4.67 15.47 10.38
N GLU A 229 -3.98 14.36 10.18
CA GLU A 229 -4.02 13.23 11.11
C GLU A 229 -2.84 13.17 12.09
N MET A 230 -1.68 13.68 11.70
CA MET A 230 -0.43 13.58 12.46
C MET A 230 0.55 14.72 12.13
N VAL A 231 1.50 14.99 13.01
CA VAL A 231 2.61 15.93 12.74
C VAL A 231 3.76 15.16 12.08
N ALA A 232 3.76 15.11 10.75
CA ALA A 232 4.79 14.43 9.95
C ALA A 232 5.79 15.40 9.31
N GLU A 233 7.07 15.03 9.29
CA GLU A 233 8.16 15.72 8.59
C GLU A 233 8.49 15.00 7.29
N PHE A 234 8.66 15.73 6.20
CA PHE A 234 9.10 15.18 4.91
C PHE A 234 10.56 15.52 4.72
N LYS A 235 11.41 14.52 4.48
CA LYS A 235 12.86 14.67 4.29
C LYS A 235 13.31 14.00 3.02
N ARG A 236 14.30 14.58 2.37
CA ARG A 236 14.94 13.96 1.21
C ARG A 236 15.82 12.81 1.70
N THR A 237 15.76 11.69 1.01
CA THR A 237 16.60 10.50 1.27
C THR A 237 16.96 9.83 -0.05
N SER A 238 17.89 8.88 -0.01
CA SER A 238 18.32 8.09 -1.18
C SER A 238 18.32 6.60 -0.86
N GLY A 239 17.96 5.78 -1.85
CA GLY A 239 18.21 4.34 -1.82
C GLY A 239 19.69 4.00 -2.02
N GLY A 240 20.04 2.72 -1.87
CA GLY A 240 21.39 2.20 -2.14
C GLY A 240 21.78 2.27 -3.62
N ASP A 241 20.79 2.43 -4.49
CA ASP A 241 20.81 2.60 -5.95
C ASP A 241 20.96 4.07 -6.37
N GLY A 242 20.97 5.01 -5.43
CA GLY A 242 21.03 6.45 -5.71
C GLY A 242 19.68 7.07 -6.11
N VAL A 243 18.58 6.31 -6.06
CA VAL A 243 17.24 6.82 -6.38
C VAL A 243 16.79 7.80 -5.30
N ALA A 244 16.28 8.96 -5.72
CA ALA A 244 15.78 9.97 -4.80
C ALA A 244 14.40 9.57 -4.26
N TYR A 245 14.28 9.58 -2.94
CA TYR A 245 13.01 9.37 -2.25
C TYR A 245 12.70 10.52 -1.32
N VAL A 246 11.45 10.55 -0.86
CA VAL A 246 11.01 11.40 0.23
C VAL A 246 10.60 10.51 1.40
N SER A 247 11.37 10.57 2.48
CA SER A 247 11.02 9.88 3.73
C SER A 247 10.04 10.74 4.53
N VAL A 248 8.96 10.11 4.97
CA VAL A 248 7.98 10.69 5.88
C VAL A 248 8.33 10.23 7.27
N HIS A 249 8.68 11.17 8.14
CA HIS A 249 9.03 10.92 9.53
C HIS A 249 7.89 11.35 10.44
N LEU A 250 7.42 10.42 11.25
CA LEU A 250 6.58 10.73 12.39
C LEU A 250 7.48 10.69 13.62
N LEU A 251 7.63 11.83 14.28
CA LEU A 251 8.37 11.93 15.55
C LEU A 251 9.85 11.51 15.43
N GLY A 252 10.44 11.71 14.25
CA GLY A 252 11.81 11.32 13.92
C GLY A 252 11.96 9.92 13.33
N ASN A 253 10.97 9.05 13.46
CA ASN A 253 10.99 7.70 12.89
C ASN A 253 10.45 7.71 11.47
N GLU A 254 11.15 7.08 10.52
CA GLU A 254 10.67 6.90 9.16
C GLU A 254 9.48 5.94 9.18
N ILE A 255 8.31 6.43 8.74
CA ILE A 255 7.07 5.64 8.70
C ILE A 255 6.73 5.21 7.27
N LEU A 256 6.98 6.08 6.30
CA LEU A 256 6.78 5.84 4.88
C LEU A 256 8.00 6.35 4.11
N ARG A 257 8.26 5.72 2.97
CA ARG A 257 9.15 6.21 1.93
C ARG A 257 8.35 6.36 0.65
N LEU A 258 8.44 7.55 0.04
CA LEU A 258 7.68 7.91 -1.15
C LEU A 258 8.64 8.13 -2.31
N PHE A 259 8.28 7.64 -3.49
CA PHE A 259 8.93 8.01 -4.74
C PHE A 259 7.94 8.81 -5.59
N ALA A 260 8.42 9.89 -6.20
CA ALA A 260 7.60 10.80 -6.98
C ALA A 260 8.24 11.21 -8.32
N GLY A 261 9.01 10.30 -8.94
CA GLY A 261 9.63 10.51 -10.25
C GLY A 261 10.83 11.47 -10.25
N GLU A 262 11.43 11.74 -9.08
CA GLU A 262 12.59 12.62 -8.96
C GLU A 262 13.90 11.79 -9.04
N ASP A 263 14.85 12.24 -9.86
CA ASP A 263 16.10 11.50 -10.11
C ASP A 263 17.29 11.99 -9.25
N ASP A 264 17.23 13.21 -8.70
CA ASP A 264 18.35 13.84 -7.98
C ASP A 264 18.09 13.92 -6.45
N PRO A 265 18.78 13.12 -5.62
CA PRO A 265 18.60 13.11 -4.18
C PRO A 265 19.17 14.35 -3.47
N GLU A 266 19.95 15.20 -4.14
CA GLU A 266 20.46 16.46 -3.57
C GLU A 266 19.55 17.66 -3.88
N SER A 267 18.62 17.50 -4.82
CA SER A 267 17.65 18.54 -5.16
C SER A 267 16.61 18.73 -4.06
N ALA A 268 16.07 19.96 -3.95
CA ALA A 268 14.96 20.24 -3.04
C ALA A 268 13.71 19.44 -3.44
N ILE A 269 12.93 19.00 -2.43
CA ILE A 269 11.70 18.24 -2.66
C ILE A 269 10.72 19.06 -3.50
N ASN A 270 10.35 18.55 -4.68
CA ASN A 270 9.27 19.10 -5.48
C ASN A 270 7.92 18.65 -4.91
N PHE A 271 7.31 19.48 -4.08
CA PHE A 271 6.03 19.15 -3.46
C PHE A 271 4.86 19.01 -4.47
N ASP A 272 4.99 19.48 -5.70
CA ASP A 272 3.98 19.31 -6.75
C ASP A 272 4.15 17.98 -7.53
N ALA A 273 5.22 17.22 -7.27
CA ALA A 273 5.46 15.92 -7.89
C ALA A 273 4.48 14.87 -7.35
N LYS A 274 4.05 13.95 -8.23
CA LYS A 274 3.06 12.90 -7.92
C LYS A 274 3.74 11.65 -7.40
N ILE A 275 3.19 11.09 -6.34
CA ILE A 275 3.66 9.86 -5.72
C ILE A 275 3.36 8.68 -6.65
N GLU A 276 4.40 7.96 -7.02
CA GLU A 276 4.36 6.78 -7.89
C GLU A 276 4.67 5.49 -7.13
N PHE A 277 5.23 5.59 -5.92
CA PHE A 277 5.46 4.44 -5.07
C PHE A 277 5.46 4.84 -3.60
N ILE A 278 4.88 3.97 -2.79
CA ILE A 278 4.80 4.12 -1.33
C ILE A 278 5.33 2.84 -0.70
N GLU A 279 6.24 2.98 0.25
CA GLU A 279 6.77 1.88 1.05
C GLU A 279 6.61 2.18 2.53
N ALA A 280 5.88 1.32 3.23
CA ALA A 280 5.70 1.36 4.66
C ALA A 280 6.80 0.57 5.38
N TRP A 281 7.56 1.28 6.22
CA TRP A 281 8.68 0.74 6.99
C TRP A 281 8.32 0.50 8.46
N SER A 282 7.30 1.20 8.96
CA SER A 282 6.87 1.08 10.35
C SER A 282 5.94 -0.11 10.56
N SER A 283 6.15 -0.86 11.65
CA SER A 283 5.28 -1.95 12.12
C SER A 283 3.86 -1.49 12.47
N GLU A 284 3.61 -0.18 12.55
CA GLU A 284 2.26 0.37 12.70
C GLU A 284 1.39 0.09 11.48
N TYR A 285 1.99 0.02 10.28
CA TYR A 285 1.27 -0.28 9.04
C TYR A 285 1.05 -1.78 8.88
N ARG A 286 -0.14 -2.16 8.42
CA ARG A 286 -0.51 -3.54 8.17
C ARG A 286 -1.41 -3.68 6.96
N THR A 287 -1.37 -4.83 6.31
CA THR A 287 -2.42 -5.21 5.36
C THR A 287 -3.75 -5.45 6.07
N LYS A 288 -4.85 -5.55 5.32
CA LYS A 288 -6.18 -5.88 5.84
C LYS A 288 -6.21 -7.15 6.70
N MET A 289 -5.40 -8.15 6.34
CA MET A 289 -5.31 -9.42 7.08
C MET A 289 -4.26 -9.39 8.23
N GLY A 290 -3.58 -8.27 8.44
CA GLY A 290 -2.75 -8.03 9.61
C GLY A 290 -1.24 -8.25 9.44
N VAL A 291 -0.77 -8.66 8.26
CA VAL A 291 0.68 -8.71 7.95
C VAL A 291 1.27 -7.30 7.97
N ARG A 292 2.40 -7.12 8.66
CA ARG A 292 3.05 -5.83 8.96
C ARG A 292 4.58 -5.93 8.89
N PRO A 293 5.32 -4.82 8.71
CA PRO A 293 6.77 -4.81 8.93
C PRO A 293 7.15 -5.35 10.31
N GLY A 294 8.22 -6.14 10.36
CA GLY A 294 8.70 -6.87 11.53
C GLY A 294 8.02 -8.22 11.78
N MET A 295 6.97 -8.60 11.06
CA MET A 295 6.30 -9.90 11.24
C MET A 295 7.17 -11.04 10.68
N LYS A 296 7.34 -12.13 11.46
CA LYS A 296 8.04 -13.34 10.98
C LYS A 296 7.35 -13.93 9.75
N LEU A 297 8.12 -14.44 8.79
CA LEU A 297 7.57 -15.07 7.58
C LEU A 297 6.69 -16.28 7.92
N SER A 298 7.05 -17.05 8.95
CA SER A 298 6.27 -18.18 9.43
C SER A 298 4.90 -17.80 9.99
N ASP A 299 4.74 -16.57 10.49
CA ASP A 299 3.43 -16.04 10.91
C ASP A 299 2.66 -15.47 9.73
N ALA A 300 3.34 -14.83 8.76
CA ALA A 300 2.73 -14.38 7.52
C ALA A 300 2.17 -15.56 6.68
N GLU A 301 2.84 -16.72 6.67
CA GLU A 301 2.34 -17.94 6.02
C GLU A 301 1.02 -18.44 6.63
N LYS A 302 0.80 -18.23 7.93
CA LYS A 302 -0.48 -18.60 8.59
C LYS A 302 -1.64 -17.72 8.12
N ILE A 303 -1.33 -16.51 7.62
CA ILE A 303 -2.31 -15.52 7.19
C ILE A 303 -2.59 -15.64 5.69
N TYR A 304 -1.55 -15.67 4.86
CA TYR A 304 -1.68 -15.68 3.40
C TYR A 304 -1.43 -17.06 2.77
N GLY A 305 -1.29 -18.11 3.56
CA GLY A 305 -1.00 -19.45 3.06
C GLY A 305 0.50 -19.65 2.78
N LYS A 306 0.85 -20.85 2.30
CA LYS A 306 2.25 -21.25 2.19
C LYS A 306 3.05 -20.33 1.27
N LEU A 307 4.32 -20.17 1.61
CA LEU A 307 5.32 -19.55 0.76
C LEU A 307 5.36 -20.26 -0.61
N GLN A 308 5.15 -19.50 -1.67
CA GLN A 308 5.34 -20.00 -3.04
C GLN A 308 6.77 -19.75 -3.52
N SER A 309 7.27 -18.53 -3.28
CA SER A 309 8.64 -18.17 -3.66
C SER A 309 9.15 -16.93 -2.93
N ILE A 310 10.44 -16.90 -2.63
CA ILE A 310 11.23 -15.70 -2.38
C ILE A 310 12.15 -15.49 -3.59
N GLY A 311 12.21 -14.27 -4.12
CA GLY A 311 13.05 -13.91 -5.26
C GLY A 311 13.93 -12.70 -4.97
N LYS A 312 15.16 -12.72 -5.50
CA LYS A 312 16.11 -11.60 -5.44
C LYS A 312 15.93 -10.64 -6.61
N SER A 313 15.94 -9.33 -6.34
CA SER A 313 16.06 -8.28 -7.37
C SER A 313 17.44 -8.27 -8.04
N GLU A 314 17.49 -7.93 -9.33
CA GLU A 314 18.70 -8.05 -10.17
C GLU A 314 19.82 -7.09 -9.76
N ILE A 315 19.47 -5.93 -9.23
CA ILE A 315 20.41 -4.83 -8.98
C ILE A 315 20.98 -4.86 -7.56
N GLU A 316 20.11 -5.00 -6.54
CA GLU A 316 20.50 -4.86 -5.14
C GLU A 316 20.33 -6.14 -4.30
N ALA A 317 19.97 -7.26 -4.95
CA ALA A 317 19.67 -8.52 -4.27
C ALA A 317 18.59 -8.42 -3.17
N ARG A 318 17.77 -7.36 -3.15
CA ARG A 318 16.59 -7.23 -2.26
C ARG A 318 15.65 -8.41 -2.50
N GLU A 319 15.13 -8.97 -1.42
CA GLU A 319 14.28 -10.16 -1.47
C GLU A 319 12.81 -9.82 -1.34
N PHE A 320 12.00 -10.45 -2.18
CA PHE A 320 10.55 -10.28 -2.21
C PHE A 320 9.85 -11.63 -2.19
N VAL A 321 8.72 -11.70 -1.48
CA VAL A 321 8.01 -12.94 -1.24
C VAL A 321 6.67 -13.00 -1.98
N SER A 322 6.27 -14.20 -2.43
CA SER A 322 4.92 -14.54 -2.86
C SER A 322 4.34 -15.64 -1.98
N PHE A 323 3.08 -15.50 -1.60
CA PHE A 323 2.31 -16.46 -0.80
C PHE A 323 1.18 -17.06 -1.66
N GLU A 324 0.62 -18.19 -1.24
CA GLU A 324 -0.49 -18.84 -1.95
C GLU A 324 -1.70 -17.91 -2.16
N ASN A 325 -2.04 -17.11 -1.16
CA ASN A 325 -3.12 -16.12 -1.20
C ASN A 325 -2.53 -14.70 -1.08
N HIS A 326 -1.49 -14.40 -1.85
CA HIS A 326 -0.81 -13.11 -1.80
C HIS A 326 -1.77 -11.94 -2.06
N PRO A 327 -1.73 -10.85 -1.28
CA PRO A 327 -2.60 -9.69 -1.51
C PRO A 327 -2.24 -8.98 -2.81
N VAL A 328 -3.26 -8.69 -3.64
CA VAL A 328 -3.09 -7.98 -4.92
C VAL A 328 -2.61 -6.53 -4.67
N GLY A 329 -1.68 -6.07 -5.52
CA GLY A 329 -1.17 -4.68 -5.49
C GLY A 329 -0.25 -4.37 -4.31
N VAL A 330 0.06 -5.35 -3.47
CA VAL A 330 0.93 -5.21 -2.31
C VAL A 330 2.17 -6.07 -2.51
N VAL A 331 3.33 -5.50 -2.23
CA VAL A 331 4.62 -6.19 -2.32
C VAL A 331 5.24 -6.28 -0.93
N PHE A 332 5.70 -7.47 -0.55
CA PHE A 332 6.41 -7.69 0.69
C PHE A 332 7.92 -7.85 0.41
N ARG A 333 8.71 -6.91 0.94
CA ARG A 333 10.16 -7.06 1.03
C ARG A 333 10.50 -7.83 2.29
N VAL A 334 11.43 -8.76 2.20
CA VAL A 334 11.82 -9.64 3.30
C VAL A 334 13.32 -9.60 3.53
N THR A 335 13.74 -9.90 4.76
CA THR A 335 15.15 -10.07 5.14
C THR A 335 15.25 -11.00 6.35
N SER A 336 16.44 -11.46 6.69
CA SER A 336 16.75 -12.08 7.98
C SER A 336 17.75 -11.23 8.76
N LYS A 337 17.99 -11.57 10.04
CA LYS A 337 18.91 -10.82 10.91
C LYS A 337 20.35 -10.94 10.40
N ASP A 338 20.88 -9.85 9.85
CA ASP A 338 22.21 -9.75 9.26
C ASP A 338 22.45 -10.73 8.08
N SER A 339 21.38 -11.24 7.46
CA SER A 339 21.42 -12.22 6.37
C SER A 339 20.20 -12.14 5.44
N GLU A 340 20.23 -12.96 4.39
CA GLU A 340 19.12 -13.13 3.45
C GLU A 340 17.96 -13.90 4.11
N ALA A 341 16.72 -13.54 3.78
CA ALA A 341 15.52 -14.25 4.17
C ALA A 341 15.44 -15.63 3.51
N GLY A 342 15.79 -15.74 2.23
CA GLY A 342 15.70 -16.98 1.47
C GLY A 342 16.93 -17.88 1.65
N ILE A 343 16.70 -19.19 1.66
CA ILE A 343 17.77 -20.19 1.60
C ILE A 343 17.92 -20.62 0.13
N TYR A 344 18.96 -20.13 -0.54
CA TYR A 344 19.18 -20.36 -1.97
C TYR A 344 20.14 -21.52 -2.21
N ALA A 345 19.88 -22.30 -3.26
CA ALA A 345 20.90 -23.14 -3.87
C ALA A 345 21.94 -22.28 -4.61
N ASP A 346 23.15 -22.81 -4.82
CA ASP A 346 24.22 -22.09 -5.52
C ASP A 346 23.75 -21.52 -6.87
N GLY A 347 23.90 -20.21 -7.03
CA GLY A 347 23.50 -19.47 -8.24
C GLY A 347 21.98 -19.28 -8.42
N ALA A 348 21.14 -19.81 -7.52
CA ALA A 348 19.69 -19.63 -7.59
C ALA A 348 19.29 -18.20 -7.16
N ARG A 349 18.32 -17.63 -7.89
CA ARG A 349 17.73 -16.31 -7.59
C ARG A 349 16.32 -16.40 -7.03
N LYS A 350 15.77 -17.61 -6.93
CA LYS A 350 14.48 -17.93 -6.34
C LYS A 350 14.62 -19.13 -5.42
N THR A 351 13.83 -19.15 -4.36
CA THR A 351 13.72 -20.27 -3.41
C THR A 351 12.31 -20.35 -2.84
N ASN A 352 11.92 -21.48 -2.29
CA ASN A 352 10.71 -21.65 -1.49
C ASN A 352 11.04 -22.06 -0.04
N ALA A 353 12.31 -21.92 0.36
CA ALA A 353 12.79 -22.12 1.72
C ALA A 353 13.31 -20.79 2.28
N PHE A 354 13.11 -20.57 3.56
CA PHE A 354 13.48 -19.33 4.24
C PHE A 354 14.11 -19.59 5.60
N ASP A 355 14.95 -18.67 6.04
CA ASP A 355 15.55 -18.63 7.37
C ASP A 355 14.45 -18.55 8.44
N PRO A 356 14.47 -19.37 9.50
CA PRO A 356 13.49 -19.30 10.59
C PRO A 356 13.33 -17.92 11.26
N GLU A 357 14.36 -17.07 11.19
CA GLU A 357 14.34 -15.70 11.69
C GLU A 357 13.99 -14.66 10.62
N ALA A 358 13.65 -15.08 9.39
CA ALA A 358 13.21 -14.18 8.33
C ALA A 358 11.90 -13.46 8.71
N TYR A 359 11.83 -12.18 8.36
CA TYR A 359 10.69 -11.32 8.63
C TYR A 359 10.38 -10.39 7.45
N VAL A 360 9.15 -9.87 7.44
CA VAL A 360 8.71 -8.83 6.51
C VAL A 360 9.43 -7.54 6.87
N LEU A 361 10.34 -7.06 6.03
CA LEU A 361 11.11 -5.85 6.25
C LEU A 361 10.26 -4.60 6.00
N SER A 362 9.53 -4.57 4.88
CA SER A 362 8.68 -3.46 4.48
C SER A 362 7.52 -3.95 3.62
N ILE A 363 6.47 -3.13 3.51
CA ILE A 363 5.31 -3.37 2.65
C ILE A 363 5.24 -2.21 1.65
N SER A 364 5.19 -2.50 0.36
CA SER A 364 5.12 -1.45 -0.66
C SER A 364 3.98 -1.62 -1.65
N VAL A 365 3.61 -0.49 -2.25
CA VAL A 365 2.58 -0.36 -3.29
C VAL A 365 3.18 0.48 -4.42
N GLN A 366 3.00 0.01 -5.66
CA GLN A 366 3.50 0.68 -6.85
C GLN A 366 2.34 1.25 -7.63
N GLY A 367 2.47 2.50 -8.04
CA GLY A 367 1.46 3.20 -8.79
C GLY A 367 1.43 2.77 -10.25
N ILE A 368 0.32 2.19 -10.66
CA ILE A 368 -0.16 2.35 -12.02
C ILE A 368 -0.75 3.78 -12.07
N PRO A 369 -0.19 4.71 -12.86
CA PRO A 369 -0.56 6.12 -12.79
C PRO A 369 -1.99 6.35 -13.30
N ASN A 370 -2.95 6.51 -12.38
CA ASN A 370 -4.31 6.96 -12.71
C ASN A 370 -4.32 8.49 -12.94
N THR A 371 -4.67 8.92 -14.15
CA THR A 371 -4.77 10.34 -14.50
C THR A 371 -6.16 10.93 -14.21
N GLY A 372 -6.26 11.88 -13.27
CA GLY A 372 -7.35 12.88 -13.21
C GLY A 372 -8.12 12.97 -11.87
N PRO A 373 -8.76 14.13 -11.59
CA PRO A 373 -9.38 14.42 -10.29
C PRO A 373 -10.67 13.62 -10.05
N PRO A 374 -11.10 13.44 -8.79
CA PRO A 374 -12.21 12.57 -8.44
C PRO A 374 -13.55 13.18 -8.87
N THR A 375 -14.08 12.70 -9.98
CA THR A 375 -15.51 12.40 -10.06
C THR A 375 -15.62 10.92 -9.73
N GLU A 376 -16.36 10.54 -8.67
CA GLU A 376 -16.61 9.14 -8.27
C GLU A 376 -16.68 8.22 -9.50
N LYS A 377 -15.58 7.50 -9.79
CA LYS A 377 -15.58 6.43 -10.79
C LYS A 377 -16.03 5.17 -10.04
N PRO A 378 -17.03 4.44 -10.54
CA PRO A 378 -17.56 3.28 -9.84
C PRO A 378 -16.47 2.20 -9.80
N THR A 379 -15.87 2.01 -8.63
CA THR A 379 -15.09 0.82 -8.33
C THR A 379 -16.04 -0.32 -8.02
N GLY A 380 -15.74 -1.49 -8.59
CA GLY A 380 -16.54 -2.70 -8.42
C GLY A 380 -16.87 -3.36 -9.75
N LYS A 381 -17.72 -4.39 -9.67
CA LYS A 381 -18.00 -5.27 -10.80
C LYS A 381 -18.47 -4.47 -12.00
N ARG A 382 -17.81 -4.65 -13.13
CA ARG A 382 -18.18 -3.96 -14.37
C ARG A 382 -18.44 -4.95 -15.48
N GLN A 383 -19.40 -4.57 -16.30
CA GLN A 383 -19.79 -5.35 -17.46
C GLN A 383 -19.43 -4.60 -18.74
N PHE A 384 -18.78 -5.28 -19.66
CA PHE A 384 -18.47 -4.77 -20.99
C PHE A 384 -19.17 -5.60 -22.05
N ILE A 385 -19.54 -4.94 -23.15
CA ILE A 385 -19.99 -5.63 -24.37
C ILE A 385 -19.10 -5.17 -25.52
N ILE A 386 -18.27 -6.07 -26.00
CA ILE A 386 -17.37 -5.92 -27.13
C ILE A 386 -18.11 -6.40 -28.38
N ARG A 387 -18.35 -5.48 -29.31
CA ARG A 387 -19.01 -5.75 -30.60
C ARG A 387 -18.10 -5.56 -31.82
N ASN A 388 -16.88 -5.09 -31.62
CA ASN A 388 -15.94 -4.72 -32.67
C ASN A 388 -14.69 -5.62 -32.71
N GLY A 389 -14.74 -6.80 -32.06
CA GLY A 389 -13.63 -7.75 -32.04
C GLY A 389 -13.67 -8.82 -33.16
N SER A 390 -14.86 -9.19 -33.61
CA SER A 390 -15.06 -10.23 -34.62
C SER A 390 -16.33 -9.99 -35.41
N ASP A 391 -16.34 -10.40 -36.68
CA ASP A 391 -17.55 -10.42 -37.52
C ASP A 391 -18.50 -11.57 -37.15
N LYS A 392 -18.02 -12.58 -36.41
CA LYS A 392 -18.79 -13.79 -36.05
C LYS A 392 -19.32 -13.77 -34.61
N PHE A 393 -18.60 -13.12 -33.70
CA PHE A 393 -18.93 -13.15 -32.27
C PHE A 393 -18.86 -11.76 -31.63
N ASP A 394 -19.76 -11.55 -30.68
CA ASP A 394 -19.68 -10.47 -29.69
C ASP A 394 -19.27 -11.09 -28.34
N ILE A 395 -18.66 -10.29 -27.47
CA ILE A 395 -18.20 -10.74 -26.16
C ILE A 395 -18.81 -9.86 -25.08
N LYS A 396 -19.40 -10.48 -24.07
CA LYS A 396 -19.85 -9.82 -22.87
C LYS A 396 -19.01 -10.30 -21.69
N ILE A 397 -18.37 -9.37 -20.99
CA ILE A 397 -17.45 -9.68 -19.89
C ILE A 397 -17.99 -9.07 -18.62
N ASP A 398 -18.10 -9.88 -17.58
CA ASP A 398 -18.25 -9.44 -16.20
C ASP A 398 -16.91 -9.63 -15.51
N VAL A 399 -16.32 -8.55 -14.99
CA VAL A 399 -15.05 -8.57 -14.26
C VAL A 399 -15.23 -7.91 -12.90
N GLU A 400 -14.64 -8.51 -11.86
CA GLU A 400 -14.95 -8.15 -10.47
C GLU A 400 -14.46 -6.78 -10.04
N GLU A 401 -13.29 -6.35 -10.53
CA GLU A 401 -12.68 -5.10 -10.10
C GLU A 401 -12.33 -4.27 -11.33
N CYS A 402 -12.82 -3.04 -11.35
CA CYS A 402 -12.43 -2.02 -12.32
C CYS A 402 -12.12 -0.73 -11.57
N ASP A 403 -11.01 -0.09 -11.89
CA ASP A 403 -10.57 1.18 -11.30
C ASP A 403 -10.67 2.37 -12.28
N GLY A 404 -11.33 2.15 -13.42
CA GLY A 404 -11.64 3.16 -14.43
C GLY A 404 -10.89 2.92 -15.73
N GLU A 405 -9.56 2.86 -15.65
CA GLU A 405 -8.65 2.62 -16.80
C GLU A 405 -8.18 1.16 -16.87
N TYR A 406 -8.32 0.39 -15.79
CA TYR A 406 -8.02 -1.02 -15.75
C TYR A 406 -9.18 -1.81 -15.16
N CYS A 407 -9.28 -3.07 -15.56
CA CYS A 407 -10.10 -4.05 -14.88
C CYS A 407 -9.33 -5.35 -14.70
N GLU A 408 -9.38 -5.91 -13.50
CA GLU A 408 -8.69 -7.14 -13.16
C GLU A 408 -9.55 -8.03 -12.23
N GLY A 409 -9.19 -9.30 -12.11
CA GLY A 409 -9.78 -10.23 -11.16
C GLY A 409 -10.71 -11.24 -11.82
N ALA A 410 -11.38 -12.04 -10.97
CA ALA A 410 -12.23 -13.12 -11.47
C ALA A 410 -13.37 -12.56 -12.32
N GLY A 411 -13.86 -13.39 -13.24
CA GLY A 411 -14.90 -12.93 -14.14
C GLY A 411 -15.51 -14.00 -15.03
N LEU A 412 -16.54 -13.58 -15.74
CA LEU A 412 -17.29 -14.40 -16.70
C LEU A 412 -17.16 -13.78 -18.08
N VAL A 413 -16.72 -14.59 -19.04
CA VAL A 413 -16.70 -14.24 -20.47
C VAL A 413 -17.84 -14.98 -21.13
N GLN A 414 -18.86 -14.25 -21.50
CA GLN A 414 -20.00 -14.71 -22.28
C GLN A 414 -19.73 -14.43 -23.76
N ILE A 415 -19.56 -15.48 -24.54
CA ILE A 415 -19.41 -15.44 -25.99
C ILE A 415 -20.81 -15.46 -26.59
N LEU A 416 -21.15 -14.48 -27.42
CA LEU A 416 -22.42 -14.40 -28.13
C LEU A 416 -22.15 -14.51 -29.63
N ARG A 417 -23.05 -15.14 -30.37
CA ARG A 417 -23.04 -14.99 -31.83
C ARG A 417 -23.32 -13.54 -32.19
N LYS A 418 -22.84 -13.11 -33.36
CA LYS A 418 -22.94 -11.71 -33.81
C LYS A 418 -24.37 -11.18 -33.71
N GLY A 419 -24.58 -10.13 -32.93
CA GLY A 419 -25.89 -9.48 -32.77
C GLY A 419 -26.92 -10.25 -31.93
N GLU A 420 -26.58 -11.43 -31.41
CA GLU A 420 -27.46 -12.18 -30.51
C GLU A 420 -27.32 -11.68 -29.06
N SER A 421 -28.36 -11.91 -28.24
CA SER A 421 -28.39 -11.54 -26.82
C SER A 421 -28.18 -12.71 -25.86
N LEU A 422 -28.31 -13.95 -26.36
CA LEU A 422 -28.09 -15.16 -25.57
C LEU A 422 -26.63 -15.61 -25.70
N PRO A 423 -25.98 -16.01 -24.60
CA PRO A 423 -24.62 -16.53 -24.66
C PRO A 423 -24.60 -17.88 -25.39
N PHE A 424 -23.80 -17.93 -26.45
CA PHE A 424 -23.41 -19.16 -27.14
C PHE A 424 -22.54 -20.05 -26.24
N GLN A 425 -21.64 -19.44 -25.47
CA GLN A 425 -20.81 -20.13 -24.48
C GLN A 425 -20.43 -19.17 -23.36
N THR A 426 -20.30 -19.67 -22.14
CA THR A 426 -19.79 -18.91 -20.99
C THR A 426 -18.51 -19.57 -20.48
N ILE A 427 -17.48 -18.78 -20.22
CA ILE A 427 -16.20 -19.20 -19.66
C ILE A 427 -16.01 -18.46 -18.34
N SER A 428 -15.83 -19.21 -17.25
CA SER A 428 -15.44 -18.64 -15.96
C SER A 428 -13.93 -18.60 -15.87
N MET A 429 -13.38 -17.45 -15.48
CA MET A 429 -11.95 -17.24 -15.36
C MET A 429 -11.58 -16.75 -13.96
N PRO A 430 -10.48 -17.28 -13.37
CA PRO A 430 -10.01 -16.83 -12.06
C PRO A 430 -9.38 -15.44 -12.12
N SER A 431 -8.91 -15.02 -13.29
CA SER A 431 -8.44 -13.67 -13.55
C SER A 431 -8.67 -13.29 -15.02
N ILE A 432 -9.18 -12.09 -15.26
CA ILE A 432 -9.32 -11.42 -16.55
C ILE A 432 -8.67 -10.06 -16.40
N THR A 433 -7.84 -9.66 -17.36
CA THR A 433 -7.22 -8.34 -17.35
C THR A 433 -7.65 -7.54 -18.58
N LEU A 434 -8.27 -6.38 -18.38
CA LEU A 434 -8.72 -5.47 -19.44
C LEU A 434 -8.14 -4.08 -19.23
N GLU A 435 -7.56 -3.52 -20.28
CA GLU A 435 -7.23 -2.09 -20.36
C GLU A 435 -8.40 -1.34 -20.98
N ILE A 436 -8.87 -0.30 -20.28
CA ILE A 436 -10.01 0.51 -20.67
C ILE A 436 -9.50 1.80 -21.32
N GLY A 437 -9.79 1.96 -22.61
CA GLY A 437 -9.43 3.15 -23.37
C GLY A 437 -10.23 4.38 -22.95
N LYS A 438 -9.85 5.55 -23.50
CA LYS A 438 -10.49 6.85 -23.23
C LYS A 438 -11.99 6.88 -23.54
N ASP A 439 -12.48 5.98 -24.40
CA ASP A 439 -13.90 5.82 -24.72
C ASP A 439 -14.66 4.94 -23.71
N SER A 440 -14.03 4.62 -22.57
CA SER A 440 -14.56 3.74 -21.52
C SER A 440 -14.86 2.32 -21.98
N LYS A 441 -14.18 1.84 -23.03
CA LYS A 441 -14.30 0.48 -23.54
C LYS A 441 -12.94 -0.22 -23.55
N PRO A 442 -12.93 -1.55 -23.38
CA PRO A 442 -11.70 -2.30 -23.53
C PRO A 442 -11.20 -2.24 -24.98
N SER A 443 -9.88 -2.15 -25.14
CA SER A 443 -9.26 -2.35 -26.45
C SER A 443 -9.43 -3.82 -26.88
N VAL A 444 -9.48 -4.06 -28.19
CA VAL A 444 -9.70 -5.39 -28.75
C VAL A 444 -8.77 -5.58 -29.95
N ASN A 445 -8.19 -6.78 -30.08
CA ASN A 445 -7.28 -7.18 -31.17
C ASN A 445 -6.01 -6.33 -31.32
N LEU A 446 -5.60 -5.61 -30.27
CA LEU A 446 -4.32 -4.90 -30.24
C LEU A 446 -3.27 -5.75 -29.52
N ILE A 447 -2.22 -6.14 -30.25
CA ILE A 447 -1.03 -6.81 -29.68
C ILE A 447 0.19 -5.98 -30.05
N GLU A 448 0.84 -5.42 -29.04
CA GLU A 448 2.03 -4.59 -29.18
C GLU A 448 3.25 -5.30 -28.61
N LEU A 449 4.31 -5.35 -29.41
CA LEU A 449 5.60 -5.83 -28.96
C LEU A 449 6.29 -4.73 -28.12
N TYR A 450 6.56 -5.01 -26.85
CA TYR A 450 7.06 -4.03 -25.86
C TYR A 450 6.12 -2.87 -25.54
N GLY A 451 4.90 -2.88 -26.08
CA GLY A 451 3.88 -1.88 -25.76
C GLY A 451 3.16 -2.22 -24.46
N GLU A 452 2.76 -1.19 -23.74
CA GLU A 452 1.95 -1.31 -22.54
C GLU A 452 0.46 -1.55 -22.87
N ASN A 453 0.04 -1.36 -24.14
CA ASN A 453 -1.36 -1.34 -24.55
C ASN A 453 -1.83 -2.66 -25.19
N ASN A 454 -1.83 -3.76 -24.44
CA ASN A 454 -2.21 -5.07 -24.97
C ASN A 454 -3.67 -5.42 -24.65
N SER A 455 -4.47 -5.70 -25.69
CA SER A 455 -5.90 -5.99 -25.57
C SER A 455 -6.18 -7.22 -24.73
N GLY A 456 -7.14 -7.09 -23.81
CA GLY A 456 -7.61 -8.21 -23.00
C GLY A 456 -8.35 -9.28 -23.80
N ILE A 457 -8.86 -8.93 -24.98
CA ILE A 457 -9.56 -9.84 -25.90
C ILE A 457 -8.95 -9.74 -27.29
N VAL A 458 -8.54 -10.88 -27.82
CA VAL A 458 -8.00 -10.98 -29.19
C VAL A 458 -8.67 -12.12 -29.93
N PHE A 459 -9.23 -11.80 -31.08
CA PHE A 459 -9.76 -12.73 -32.05
C PHE A 459 -8.83 -12.81 -33.25
N ASP A 460 -8.38 -14.02 -33.57
CA ASP A 460 -7.77 -14.31 -34.87
C ASP A 460 -7.89 -15.81 -35.18
N ASP A 461 -7.45 -16.24 -36.35
CA ASP A 461 -7.35 -17.65 -36.74
C ASP A 461 -5.96 -18.16 -36.35
N PHE A 462 -5.83 -18.74 -35.14
CA PHE A 462 -4.56 -19.10 -34.53
C PHE A 462 -4.02 -20.45 -35.02
N ASP A 463 -4.90 -21.36 -35.43
CA ASP A 463 -4.51 -22.66 -36.00
C ASP A 463 -4.66 -22.75 -37.52
N PHE A 464 -5.10 -21.64 -38.15
CA PHE A 464 -5.24 -21.47 -39.59
C PHE A 464 -6.29 -22.39 -40.21
N ASP A 465 -7.32 -22.78 -39.47
CA ASP A 465 -8.41 -23.65 -39.94
C ASP A 465 -9.56 -22.87 -40.62
N GLY A 466 -9.51 -21.54 -40.62
CA GLY A 466 -10.52 -20.65 -41.18
C GLY A 466 -11.67 -20.29 -40.23
N ASN A 467 -11.67 -20.84 -39.03
CA ASN A 467 -12.52 -20.40 -37.92
C ASN A 467 -11.81 -19.30 -37.13
N ILE A 468 -12.60 -18.57 -36.34
CA ILE A 468 -12.06 -17.52 -35.50
C ILE A 468 -11.86 -18.10 -34.10
N ASP A 469 -10.66 -17.93 -33.57
CA ASP A 469 -10.25 -18.34 -32.23
C ASP A 469 -10.26 -17.15 -31.29
N LEU A 470 -10.04 -17.40 -30.00
CA LEU A 470 -10.14 -16.40 -28.94
C LEU A 470 -8.99 -16.52 -27.95
N ALA A 471 -8.26 -15.43 -27.74
CA ALA A 471 -7.32 -15.29 -26.64
C ALA A 471 -7.87 -14.27 -25.63
N ILE A 472 -7.81 -14.62 -24.35
CA ILE A 472 -8.27 -13.79 -23.24
C ILE A 472 -7.11 -13.58 -22.29
N ARG A 473 -6.74 -12.33 -22.04
CA ARG A 473 -5.67 -11.98 -21.11
C ARG A 473 -6.09 -12.36 -19.69
N ASN A 474 -5.28 -13.19 -19.04
CA ASN A 474 -5.57 -13.77 -17.74
C ASN A 474 -4.67 -13.21 -16.62
N GLY A 475 -3.94 -12.13 -16.90
CA GLY A 475 -3.01 -11.51 -15.97
C GLY A 475 -1.76 -10.97 -16.65
N ASN A 476 -0.77 -10.72 -15.80
CA ASN A 476 0.56 -10.22 -16.14
C ASN A 476 1.64 -11.24 -15.73
N ASN A 477 1.37 -12.52 -16.01
CA ASN A 477 2.23 -13.64 -15.60
C ASN A 477 3.28 -14.00 -16.67
N GLY A 478 3.43 -13.18 -17.70
CA GLY A 478 4.34 -13.43 -18.81
C GLY A 478 5.78 -13.02 -18.52
N ALA A 479 6.65 -13.18 -19.53
CA ALA A 479 8.05 -12.81 -19.40
C ALA A 479 8.17 -11.33 -18.97
N TYR A 480 8.99 -11.05 -17.95
CA TYR A 480 9.17 -9.72 -17.36
C TYR A 480 7.90 -9.08 -16.78
N GLY A 481 6.95 -9.89 -16.29
CA GLY A 481 5.66 -9.38 -15.82
C GLY A 481 4.76 -8.89 -16.96
N GLY A 482 5.04 -9.31 -18.20
CA GLY A 482 4.24 -8.99 -19.37
C GLY A 482 2.89 -9.71 -19.39
N PRO A 483 2.02 -9.40 -20.36
CA PRO A 483 0.68 -9.97 -20.42
C PRO A 483 0.71 -11.48 -20.68
N SER A 484 -0.18 -12.21 -20.01
CA SER A 484 -0.39 -13.65 -20.19
C SER A 484 -1.81 -13.95 -20.67
N TYR A 485 -2.00 -15.05 -21.41
CA TYR A 485 -3.26 -15.32 -22.12
C TYR A 485 -3.70 -16.78 -22.02
N ASP A 486 -5.00 -16.96 -21.78
CA ASP A 486 -5.70 -18.21 -22.07
C ASP A 486 -6.14 -18.21 -23.54
N VAL A 487 -5.68 -19.19 -24.31
CA VAL A 487 -6.00 -19.32 -25.75
C VAL A 487 -7.00 -20.44 -25.98
N TYR A 488 -8.07 -20.14 -26.71
CA TYR A 488 -9.17 -21.05 -27.03
C TYR A 488 -9.33 -21.18 -28.54
N LEU A 489 -9.27 -22.42 -29.04
CA LEU A 489 -9.55 -22.72 -30.44
C LEU A 489 -11.04 -23.02 -30.64
N PHE A 490 -11.64 -22.51 -31.71
CA PHE A 490 -13.01 -22.84 -32.05
C PHE A 490 -13.09 -24.25 -32.67
N SER A 491 -13.69 -25.19 -31.96
CA SER A 491 -13.88 -26.53 -32.49
C SER A 491 -15.21 -26.64 -33.21
N ALA A 492 -15.18 -26.77 -34.53
CA ALA A 492 -16.39 -26.97 -35.34
C ALA A 492 -17.11 -28.29 -35.03
N SER A 493 -16.40 -29.33 -34.57
CA SER A 493 -16.96 -30.66 -34.30
C SER A 493 -17.81 -30.72 -33.02
N VAL A 494 -17.38 -30.02 -31.96
CA VAL A 494 -18.14 -29.89 -30.71
C VAL A 494 -18.81 -28.53 -30.58
N TYR A 495 -18.67 -27.70 -31.61
CA TYR A 495 -19.30 -26.40 -31.79
C TYR A 495 -19.16 -25.50 -30.54
N ARG A 496 -17.91 -25.29 -30.10
CA ARG A 496 -17.55 -24.46 -28.94
C ARG A 496 -16.06 -24.07 -28.94
N PHE A 497 -15.70 -23.04 -28.20
CA PHE A 497 -14.33 -22.66 -27.90
C PHE A 497 -13.73 -23.61 -26.85
N VAL A 498 -12.55 -24.17 -27.15
CA VAL A 498 -11.85 -25.14 -26.30
C VAL A 498 -10.45 -24.61 -25.97
N LYS A 499 -10.14 -24.49 -24.67
CA LYS A 499 -8.82 -24.03 -24.21
C LYS A 499 -7.72 -24.93 -24.76
N ASN A 500 -6.75 -24.35 -25.43
CA ASN A 500 -5.59 -25.04 -25.97
C ASN A 500 -4.37 -24.78 -25.09
N ALA A 501 -3.90 -25.83 -24.41
CA ALA A 501 -2.79 -25.71 -23.47
C ALA A 501 -1.48 -25.24 -24.14
N ALA A 502 -1.15 -25.78 -25.33
CA ALA A 502 0.11 -25.46 -25.98
C ALA A 502 0.18 -24.00 -26.47
N LEU A 503 -0.93 -23.48 -27.01
CA LEU A 503 -1.04 -22.08 -27.41
C LEU A 503 -1.19 -21.13 -26.21
N THR A 504 -1.84 -21.56 -25.12
CA THR A 504 -1.88 -20.82 -23.85
C THR A 504 -0.46 -20.65 -23.28
N THR A 505 0.33 -21.72 -23.24
CA THR A 505 1.74 -21.67 -22.86
C THR A 505 2.52 -20.73 -23.78
N LEU A 506 2.35 -20.87 -25.11
CA LEU A 506 3.03 -20.00 -26.07
C LEU A 506 2.67 -18.52 -25.89
N GLY A 507 1.40 -18.20 -25.63
CA GLY A 507 0.93 -16.84 -25.39
C GLY A 507 1.29 -16.27 -24.00
N SER A 508 1.85 -17.08 -23.10
CA SER A 508 2.18 -16.67 -21.74
C SER A 508 3.67 -16.71 -21.42
N GLU A 509 4.48 -17.60 -22.01
CA GLU A 509 5.92 -17.70 -21.70
C GLU A 509 6.80 -16.70 -22.49
N ASN A 510 6.22 -15.98 -23.43
CA ASN A 510 6.92 -15.03 -24.29
C ASN A 510 6.62 -13.58 -23.86
N LEU A 511 7.12 -12.60 -24.61
CA LEU A 511 6.83 -11.17 -24.40
C LEU A 511 5.41 -10.81 -24.89
N GLY A 512 4.40 -11.48 -24.34
CA GLY A 512 3.00 -11.34 -24.69
C GLY A 512 2.47 -12.38 -25.70
N LEU A 513 1.25 -12.14 -26.18
CA LEU A 513 0.59 -13.01 -27.15
C LEU A 513 1.39 -13.05 -28.46
N PHE A 514 1.43 -14.22 -29.09
CA PHE A 514 2.02 -14.38 -30.41
C PHE A 514 1.27 -13.54 -31.47
N ARG A 515 2.01 -13.10 -32.50
CA ARG A 515 1.42 -12.46 -33.70
C ARG A 515 1.04 -13.51 -34.74
N VAL A 516 -0.04 -13.28 -35.47
CA VAL A 516 -0.48 -14.14 -36.57
C VAL A 516 0.00 -13.57 -37.91
N ASP A 517 0.84 -14.32 -38.64
CA ASP A 517 1.19 -14.04 -40.03
C ASP A 517 0.31 -14.91 -40.95
N LYS A 518 -0.82 -14.36 -41.40
CA LYS A 518 -1.79 -15.05 -42.25
C LYS A 518 -1.22 -15.46 -43.60
N ASN A 519 -0.28 -14.69 -44.14
CA ASN A 519 0.31 -14.96 -45.44
C ASN A 519 1.22 -16.19 -45.39
N LYS A 520 1.97 -16.35 -44.28
CA LYS A 520 2.85 -17.50 -44.07
C LYS A 520 2.18 -18.65 -43.32
N ARG A 521 1.01 -18.41 -42.72
CA ARG A 521 0.33 -19.31 -41.79
C ARG A 521 1.25 -19.70 -40.63
N GLU A 522 1.83 -18.67 -40.02
CA GLU A 522 2.79 -18.80 -38.92
C GLU A 522 2.38 -17.94 -37.72
N LEU A 523 2.67 -18.44 -36.52
CA LEU A 523 2.63 -17.65 -35.28
C LEU A 523 4.04 -17.15 -34.97
N ILE A 524 4.17 -15.91 -34.52
CA ILE A 524 5.47 -15.28 -34.25
C ILE A 524 5.52 -14.86 -32.78
N THR A 525 6.51 -15.34 -32.04
CA THR A 525 6.78 -14.91 -30.66
C THR A 525 8.10 -14.19 -30.54
N PHE A 526 8.21 -13.41 -29.47
CA PHE A 526 9.41 -12.65 -29.14
C PHE A 526 9.82 -12.97 -27.71
N THR A 527 11.12 -13.19 -27.49
CA THR A 527 11.75 -13.34 -26.18
C THR A 527 12.99 -12.47 -26.10
N LYS A 528 13.41 -12.14 -24.89
CA LYS A 528 14.65 -11.41 -24.64
C LYS A 528 15.34 -11.90 -23.37
N SER A 529 16.62 -11.54 -23.25
CA SER A 529 17.41 -11.69 -22.04
C SER A 529 18.26 -10.43 -21.85
N GLY A 530 17.98 -9.66 -20.80
CA GLY A 530 18.61 -8.36 -20.57
C GLY A 530 18.27 -7.34 -21.68
N CYS A 531 19.17 -6.38 -21.90
CA CYS A 531 19.04 -5.34 -22.93
C CYS A 531 19.29 -5.83 -24.35
N CYS A 532 20.13 -6.86 -24.47
CA CYS A 532 21.02 -6.96 -25.63
C CYS A 532 20.89 -8.31 -26.35
N TRP A 533 20.15 -9.26 -25.77
CA TRP A 533 19.81 -10.53 -26.41
C TRP A 533 18.31 -10.58 -26.72
N HIS A 534 17.97 -10.79 -27.99
CA HIS A 534 16.60 -10.87 -28.48
C HIS A 534 16.42 -12.11 -29.35
N GLN A 535 15.26 -12.75 -29.28
CA GLN A 535 14.93 -13.88 -30.15
C GLN A 535 13.51 -13.74 -30.69
N THR A 536 13.38 -13.89 -32.00
CA THR A 536 12.10 -14.02 -32.70
C THR A 536 11.94 -15.47 -33.14
N THR A 537 10.83 -16.10 -32.77
CA THR A 537 10.54 -17.49 -33.16
C THR A 537 9.25 -17.57 -33.95
N HIS A 538 9.31 -18.23 -35.10
CA HIS A 538 8.15 -18.54 -35.93
C HIS A 538 7.74 -20.00 -35.72
N TYR A 539 6.43 -20.21 -35.64
CA TYR A 539 5.79 -21.50 -35.45
C TYR A 539 4.79 -21.73 -36.55
N ARG A 540 4.66 -22.98 -36.99
CA ARG A 540 3.45 -23.44 -37.68
C ARG A 540 2.61 -24.21 -36.68
N VAL A 541 1.31 -24.24 -36.91
CA VAL A 541 0.37 -24.95 -36.05
C VAL A 541 -0.15 -26.17 -36.80
N GLU A 542 -0.01 -27.34 -36.19
CA GLU A 542 -0.57 -28.59 -36.67
C GLU A 542 -1.37 -29.24 -35.55
N TYR A 543 -2.65 -29.53 -35.80
CA TYR A 543 -3.56 -30.14 -34.82
C TYR A 543 -3.58 -29.36 -33.49
N GLY A 544 -3.61 -28.03 -33.57
CA GLY A 544 -3.59 -27.13 -32.42
C GLY A 544 -2.26 -27.12 -31.64
N ARG A 545 -1.16 -27.65 -32.20
CA ARG A 545 0.16 -27.62 -31.55
C ARG A 545 1.15 -26.78 -32.36
N PRO A 546 1.78 -25.77 -31.74
CA PRO A 546 2.80 -24.98 -32.40
C PRO A 546 4.12 -25.75 -32.48
N TYR A 547 4.78 -25.73 -33.63
CA TYR A 547 6.13 -26.25 -33.82
C TYR A 547 7.03 -25.21 -34.50
N LYS A 548 8.24 -25.05 -33.98
CA LYS A 548 9.21 -24.06 -34.48
C LYS A 548 9.61 -24.39 -35.92
N VAL A 549 9.63 -23.37 -36.77
CA VAL A 549 10.08 -23.45 -38.17
C VAL A 549 11.20 -22.46 -38.50
N LEU A 550 11.32 -21.38 -37.74
CA LEU A 550 12.41 -20.39 -37.85
C LEU A 550 12.68 -19.79 -36.48
N VAL A 551 13.94 -19.66 -36.11
CA VAL A 551 14.43 -18.95 -34.93
C VAL A 551 15.47 -17.95 -35.41
N VAL A 552 15.29 -16.68 -35.04
CA VAL A 552 16.26 -15.62 -35.29
C VAL A 552 16.67 -15.05 -33.95
N THR A 553 17.94 -15.20 -33.61
CA THR A 553 18.54 -14.66 -32.39
C THR A 553 19.47 -13.52 -32.75
N GLU A 554 19.27 -12.37 -32.14
CA GLU A 554 20.17 -11.22 -32.21
C GLU A 554 20.85 -11.05 -30.85
N ASP A 555 22.18 -11.17 -30.83
CA ASP A 555 22.99 -11.12 -29.62
C ASP A 555 24.03 -10.00 -29.72
N ALA A 556 23.83 -8.98 -28.88
CA ALA A 556 24.73 -7.83 -28.72
C ALA A 556 25.41 -7.83 -27.34
N THR A 557 25.51 -8.98 -26.66
CA THR A 557 26.10 -9.09 -25.32
C THR A 557 27.64 -9.12 -25.34
N GLY A 558 28.26 -9.30 -26.50
CA GLY A 558 29.72 -9.28 -26.65
C GLY A 558 30.31 -7.88 -26.46
N ALA A 559 31.57 -7.79 -26.02
CA ALA A 559 32.33 -6.54 -25.85
C ALA A 559 32.72 -5.85 -27.19
N THR A 560 32.03 -6.17 -28.28
CA THR A 560 32.29 -5.65 -29.63
C THR A 560 31.12 -4.78 -30.07
N GLU A 561 31.36 -3.77 -30.90
CA GLU A 561 30.29 -2.91 -31.49
C GLU A 561 29.43 -3.64 -32.55
N LYS A 562 29.24 -4.95 -32.41
CA LYS A 562 28.69 -5.83 -33.42
C LYS A 562 27.62 -6.74 -32.82
N VAL A 563 26.51 -6.88 -33.54
CA VAL A 563 25.43 -7.81 -33.22
C VAL A 563 25.64 -9.11 -33.99
N VAL A 564 25.66 -10.24 -33.29
CA VAL A 564 25.68 -11.57 -33.88
C VAL A 564 24.24 -12.02 -34.14
N VAL A 565 23.91 -12.20 -35.42
CA VAL A 565 22.60 -12.71 -35.85
C VAL A 565 22.72 -14.19 -36.19
N THR A 566 22.09 -15.04 -35.38
CA THR A 566 21.98 -16.47 -35.63
C THR A 566 20.58 -16.76 -36.18
N THR A 567 20.51 -17.36 -37.37
CA THR A 567 19.27 -17.83 -37.96
C THR A 567 19.28 -19.35 -38.03
N GLU A 568 18.30 -19.98 -37.40
CA GLU A 568 18.04 -21.41 -37.49
C GLU A 568 16.72 -21.59 -38.23
N LYS A 569 16.73 -22.28 -39.37
CA LYS A 569 15.53 -22.51 -40.18
C LYS A 569 15.34 -23.99 -40.44
N ARG A 570 14.11 -24.47 -40.27
CA ARG A 570 13.74 -25.85 -40.58
C ARG A 570 13.43 -25.98 -42.08
N VAL A 571 14.23 -26.76 -42.80
CA VAL A 571 14.08 -27.03 -44.23
C VAL A 571 14.06 -28.55 -44.42
N ASP A 572 12.99 -29.08 -45.01
CA ASP A 572 12.78 -30.52 -45.20
C ASP A 572 12.93 -31.34 -43.91
N GLY A 573 12.43 -30.79 -42.80
CA GLY A 573 12.47 -31.42 -41.47
C GLY A 573 13.77 -31.25 -40.71
N ILE A 574 14.86 -30.78 -41.35
CA ILE A 574 16.20 -30.62 -40.76
C ILE A 574 16.46 -29.15 -40.42
N TRP A 575 17.06 -28.88 -39.27
CA TRP A 575 17.49 -27.53 -38.89
C TRP A 575 18.78 -27.14 -39.61
N LYS A 576 18.75 -26.01 -40.33
CA LYS A 576 19.91 -25.38 -40.93
C LYS A 576 20.22 -24.09 -40.16
N LYS A 577 21.48 -23.94 -39.73
CA LYS A 577 21.97 -22.77 -38.98
C LYS A 577 22.85 -21.90 -39.88
N SER A 578 22.65 -20.59 -39.82
CA SER A 578 23.54 -19.59 -40.42
C SER A 578 23.82 -18.48 -39.41
N VAL A 579 25.06 -18.01 -39.35
CA VAL A 579 25.51 -16.95 -38.45
C VAL A 579 26.05 -15.79 -39.28
N ARG A 580 25.64 -14.56 -38.95
CA ARG A 580 26.12 -13.32 -39.57
C ARG A 580 26.39 -12.29 -38.49
N THR A 581 27.18 -11.27 -38.83
CA THR A 581 27.49 -10.17 -37.93
C THR A 581 27.10 -8.86 -38.61
N LYS A 582 26.43 -7.96 -37.88
CA LYS A 582 26.07 -6.60 -38.33
C LYS A 582 26.61 -5.57 -37.33
N ASP A 583 26.96 -4.38 -37.79
CA ASP A 583 27.40 -3.29 -36.91
C ASP A 583 26.19 -2.72 -36.11
N MET A 584 26.42 -2.26 -34.89
CA MET A 584 25.42 -1.55 -34.08
C MET A 584 25.27 -0.13 -34.63
N ASN A 585 24.22 0.13 -35.42
CA ASN A 585 23.86 1.48 -35.86
C ASN A 585 22.99 2.20 -34.85
#